data_AF-A0AAE1IN46-F1
#
_entry.id   AF-A0AAE1IN46-F1
#
_cell.length_a   1.000
_cell.length_b   1.000
_cell.length_c   1.000
_cell.angle_alpha   90.00
_cell.angle_beta   90.00
_cell.angle_gamma   90.00
#
_symmetry.space_group_name_H-M   'P 1'
#
loop_
_entity.id
_entity.type
_entity.pdbx_description
1 polymer ?
#
loop_
_entity_poly.entity_id
_entity_poly.type
_entity_poly.pdbx_seq_one_letter_code
_entity_poly.pdbx_strand_id
1 'polypeptide(L)'
;MALASTFLTSPYVSINPRNKTTSSGNTWESLGFVNFKSNQPIHAKGFRVNCSIQKEKLIESKDTLVESDTESTNVFSTTENQTREPSMSTVLVNYHNDFDPYEATSTPIYQTATFKMTSATQIDEYAYSRITNPTRDTLEKLLAKLDNADKAYCFASGMAALTAVCEFVNPGDEVIAAEDIYGGSYRFLNELIARKGGVKVKQIDTTNIENVKTAMGMNTKLIWLESPSNPQLKISDIRRISEIAHAHDAIVLVDNSSMSPVLSQPLDLGADIVMHSNTKFVAGNSSVLAGSLATKDEGLAKRLESYKNTTGAALSPFSSWICLEGIKTMALRVKEKQNNAQIVAEFLASHPRVKKINYPGLSSHPGYDLHKSQAKGPGSVLSFTTGSLPLSKYIVESTKYFDISGSFGSVGSSICLPWYASHKTIPEGQRTRMGLTNDLVRISVGIEDVNDLITDLDKALSSGSL
;
A
#
# COMPACT_ATOMS: atom_id res chain seq x y z
N MET A 1 -46.80 33.69 -3.97
CA MET A 1 -46.83 33.51 -5.44
C MET A 1 -45.91 32.32 -5.74
N ALA A 2 -46.31 31.20 -6.36
CA ALA A 2 -47.24 30.95 -7.47
C ALA A 2 -46.74 31.60 -8.78
N LEU A 3 -46.61 30.95 -9.95
CA LEU A 3 -46.95 29.60 -10.47
C LEU A 3 -46.04 29.35 -11.74
N ALA A 4 -45.98 28.24 -12.49
CA ALA A 4 -46.71 26.95 -12.57
C ALA A 4 -45.90 25.87 -13.36
N SER A 5 -45.97 24.60 -12.92
CA SER A 5 -46.11 23.38 -13.77
C SER A 5 -44.98 23.00 -14.77
N THR A 6 -44.91 21.81 -15.42
CA THR A 6 -45.92 20.74 -15.66
C THR A 6 -45.29 19.33 -15.82
N PHE A 7 -45.80 18.34 -15.04
CA PHE A 7 -45.91 16.87 -15.27
C PHE A 7 -44.95 16.06 -16.16
N LEU A 8 -44.62 14.85 -15.68
CA LEU A 8 -44.95 13.58 -16.36
C LEU A 8 -45.10 12.43 -15.34
N THR A 9 -45.86 11.37 -15.66
CA THR A 9 -46.32 10.35 -14.70
C THR A 9 -46.19 8.91 -15.19
N SER A 10 -45.86 7.97 -14.29
CA SER A 10 -46.07 6.53 -14.43
C SER A 10 -46.02 5.82 -13.06
N PRO A 11 -46.57 4.59 -12.93
CA PRO A 11 -47.27 4.22 -11.69
C PRO A 11 -46.48 3.31 -10.73
N TYR A 12 -46.73 3.50 -9.44
CA TYR A 12 -46.45 2.49 -8.41
C TYR A 12 -47.65 1.53 -8.26
N VAL A 13 -47.39 0.23 -8.28
CA VAL A 13 -48.40 -0.80 -8.02
C VAL A 13 -48.57 -0.99 -6.51
N SER A 14 -49.81 -0.91 -6.04
CA SER A 14 -50.20 -1.17 -4.66
C SER A 14 -51.12 -2.40 -4.61
N ILE A 15 -50.79 -3.40 -3.78
CA ILE A 15 -51.67 -4.54 -3.49
C ILE A 15 -51.76 -4.72 -1.97
N ASN A 16 -52.99 -4.72 -1.46
CA ASN A 16 -53.34 -4.92 -0.05
C ASN A 16 -53.87 -6.37 0.14
N PRO A 17 -53.81 -6.99 1.34
CA PRO A 17 -53.90 -8.45 1.48
C PRO A 17 -55.29 -9.00 1.86
N ARG A 18 -55.37 -10.34 1.99
CA ARG A 18 -56.49 -11.22 2.42
C ARG A 18 -57.41 -11.66 1.25
N ASN A 19 -57.96 -12.87 1.22
CA ASN A 19 -58.18 -13.89 2.27
C ASN A 19 -58.20 -15.33 1.68
N LYS A 20 -57.74 -16.34 2.47
CA LYS A 20 -58.28 -17.73 2.71
C LYS A 20 -58.83 -18.58 1.52
N THR A 21 -58.82 -19.93 1.49
CA THR A 21 -58.79 -21.04 2.49
C THR A 21 -58.58 -22.37 1.69
N THR A 22 -58.05 -23.53 2.14
CA THR A 22 -57.61 -24.04 3.46
C THR A 22 -56.64 -25.25 3.30
N SER A 23 -56.09 -25.71 4.43
CA SER A 23 -55.56 -27.06 4.78
C SER A 23 -54.09 -27.32 4.44
N SER A 24 -53.25 -27.89 5.33
CA SER A 24 -53.35 -28.29 6.75
C SER A 24 -51.92 -28.15 7.35
N GLY A 25 -51.61 -28.19 8.65
CA GLY A 25 -52.39 -28.38 9.87
C GLY A 25 -51.49 -28.98 10.96
N ASN A 26 -50.95 -28.16 11.87
CA ASN A 26 -50.49 -28.50 13.24
C ASN A 26 -49.90 -27.24 13.94
N THR A 27 -49.90 -27.23 15.28
CA THR A 27 -49.69 -26.06 16.15
C THR A 27 -48.68 -26.38 17.25
N TRP A 28 -47.58 -25.62 17.39
CA TRP A 28 -47.34 -24.54 18.38
C TRP A 28 -46.82 -24.97 19.77
N GLU A 29 -46.03 -24.08 20.38
CA GLU A 29 -45.65 -23.98 21.82
C GLU A 29 -44.85 -25.15 22.43
N SER A 30 -43.62 -24.96 22.94
CA SER A 30 -43.33 -24.06 24.05
C SER A 30 -41.83 -24.02 24.40
N LEU A 31 -41.29 -22.84 24.77
CA LEU A 31 -40.07 -22.71 25.57
C LEU A 31 -40.18 -21.44 26.44
N GLY A 32 -40.20 -21.61 27.77
CA GLY A 32 -40.30 -20.53 28.75
C GLY A 32 -38.96 -20.14 29.37
N PHE A 33 -38.93 -18.97 30.02
CA PHE A 33 -37.80 -18.53 30.84
C PHE A 33 -37.60 -19.43 32.07
N VAL A 34 -36.35 -19.77 32.40
CA VAL A 34 -35.95 -20.35 33.70
C VAL A 34 -34.70 -19.64 34.22
N ASN A 35 -34.61 -19.48 35.54
CA ASN A 35 -33.64 -18.63 36.23
C ASN A 35 -32.21 -19.20 36.32
N PHE A 36 -31.22 -18.30 36.40
CA PHE A 36 -29.89 -18.61 36.92
C PHE A 36 -29.94 -18.95 38.43
N LYS A 37 -29.45 -20.13 38.82
CA LYS A 37 -28.70 -20.39 40.08
C LYS A 37 -28.33 -21.87 40.27
N SER A 38 -27.04 -22.20 40.19
CA SER A 38 -26.39 -23.22 41.04
C SER A 38 -24.88 -23.26 40.76
N ASN A 39 -24.08 -23.50 41.81
CA ASN A 39 -22.66 -23.80 41.70
C ASN A 39 -22.45 -25.32 41.64
N GLN A 40 -21.49 -25.80 40.86
CA GLN A 40 -20.48 -26.84 41.17
C GLN A 40 -19.62 -27.08 39.89
N PRO A 41 -18.35 -27.51 39.99
CA PRO A 41 -17.41 -27.51 38.87
C PRO A 41 -17.36 -28.85 38.10
N ILE A 42 -16.92 -28.80 36.84
CA ILE A 42 -16.59 -30.00 36.04
C ILE A 42 -15.11 -29.95 35.67
N HIS A 43 -14.39 -31.04 35.90
CA HIS A 43 -12.93 -31.13 35.69
C HIS A 43 -12.53 -31.08 34.20
N ALA A 44 -11.69 -30.12 33.84
CA ALA A 44 -10.91 -30.19 32.60
C ALA A 44 -9.71 -31.15 32.77
N LYS A 45 -9.52 -32.09 31.83
CA LYS A 45 -8.32 -32.93 31.78
C LYS A 45 -7.14 -32.10 31.27
N GLY A 46 -6.05 -32.05 32.04
CA GLY A 46 -4.93 -31.15 31.77
C GLY A 46 -4.08 -31.56 30.55
N PHE A 47 -3.83 -30.60 29.66
CA PHE A 47 -2.73 -30.66 28.69
C PHE A 47 -1.43 -30.23 29.40
N ARG A 48 -0.36 -31.02 29.32
CA ARG A 48 0.98 -30.64 29.82
C ARG A 48 1.86 -30.22 28.66
N VAL A 49 2.31 -28.97 28.67
CA VAL A 49 3.37 -28.47 27.76
C VAL A 49 4.72 -28.63 28.47
N ASN A 50 5.59 -29.48 27.94
CA ASN A 50 6.94 -29.66 28.47
C ASN A 50 7.91 -28.67 27.81
N CYS A 51 8.10 -27.49 28.41
CA CYS A 51 9.23 -26.62 28.09
C CYS A 51 10.44 -27.03 28.94
N SER A 52 11.48 -27.61 28.33
CA SER A 52 12.70 -28.01 29.03
C SER A 52 13.62 -26.80 29.27
N ILE A 53 13.49 -26.17 30.44
CA ILE A 53 14.49 -25.21 30.92
C ILE A 53 15.68 -25.99 31.48
N GLN A 54 16.77 -26.07 30.71
CA GLN A 54 18.06 -26.50 31.25
C GLN A 54 18.59 -25.38 32.18
N LYS A 55 18.61 -25.66 33.49
CA LYS A 55 19.43 -24.89 34.42
C LYS A 55 20.82 -25.51 34.47
N GLU A 56 21.83 -24.74 34.13
CA GLU A 56 23.22 -25.11 34.41
C GLU A 56 23.45 -25.18 35.93
N LYS A 57 24.34 -26.07 36.34
CA LYS A 57 24.66 -26.28 37.76
C LYS A 57 25.76 -25.32 38.19
N LEU A 58 25.44 -24.42 39.13
CA LEU A 58 26.45 -23.88 40.03
C LEU A 58 27.08 -25.04 40.81
N ILE A 59 28.41 -25.14 40.76
CA ILE A 59 29.19 -26.04 41.60
C ILE A 59 29.91 -25.17 42.63
N GLU A 60 29.51 -25.29 43.90
CA GLU A 60 30.31 -24.77 45.01
C GLU A 60 31.42 -25.77 45.34
N SER A 61 32.66 -25.31 45.38
CA SER A 61 33.79 -25.99 46.00
C SER A 61 34.78 -24.96 46.51
N LYS A 62 35.19 -25.06 47.76
CA LYS A 62 35.96 -24.04 48.48
C LYS A 62 37.43 -24.41 48.62
N ASP A 63 38.24 -23.34 48.69
CA ASP A 63 39.50 -23.20 49.43
C ASP A 63 40.62 -24.23 49.18
N THR A 64 41.62 -23.84 48.37
CA THR A 64 43.03 -23.91 48.81
C THR A 64 43.90 -22.85 48.10
N LEU A 65 44.91 -22.32 48.78
CA LEU A 65 45.82 -21.26 48.31
C LEU A 65 47.22 -21.83 48.01
N VAL A 66 47.79 -21.50 46.84
CA VAL A 66 49.24 -21.43 46.58
C VAL A 66 49.48 -20.32 45.53
N GLU A 67 50.59 -19.59 45.64
CA GLU A 67 50.99 -18.48 44.77
C GLU A 67 51.83 -18.94 43.56
N SER A 68 51.72 -18.25 42.41
CA SER A 68 52.88 -17.60 41.74
C SER A 68 52.54 -17.02 40.35
N ASP A 69 53.05 -15.82 40.10
CA ASP A 69 53.13 -15.01 38.87
C ASP A 69 52.94 -15.67 37.48
N THR A 70 52.16 -15.01 36.61
CA THR A 70 52.69 -14.47 35.32
C THR A 70 51.74 -13.45 34.70
N GLU A 71 52.25 -12.63 33.76
CA GLU A 71 51.57 -11.44 33.23
C GLU A 71 50.55 -11.75 32.13
N SER A 72 49.34 -11.17 32.22
CA SER A 72 48.58 -10.75 31.04
C SER A 72 47.59 -9.63 31.39
N THR A 73 47.98 -8.36 31.18
CA THR A 73 47.08 -7.20 31.35
C THR A 73 46.11 -7.09 30.17
N ASN A 74 45.10 -7.95 30.14
CA ASN A 74 43.94 -7.77 29.25
C ASN A 74 43.14 -6.55 29.74
N VAL A 75 43.46 -5.39 29.18
CA VAL A 75 42.66 -4.18 29.30
C VAL A 75 41.30 -4.47 28.67
N PHE A 76 40.28 -4.67 29.50
CA PHE A 76 38.89 -4.66 29.05
C PHE A 76 38.55 -3.24 28.60
N SER A 77 38.84 -2.94 27.34
CA SER A 77 38.30 -1.77 26.65
C SER A 77 36.78 -1.86 26.73
N THR A 78 36.14 -0.88 27.37
CA THR A 78 34.69 -0.76 27.40
C THR A 78 34.20 -0.44 25.99
N THR A 79 33.97 -1.47 25.18
CA THR A 79 33.27 -1.34 23.91
C THR A 79 31.91 -0.72 24.20
N GLU A 80 31.66 0.45 23.63
CA GLU A 80 30.38 1.12 23.72
C GLU A 80 29.26 0.15 23.30
N ASN A 81 28.17 0.10 24.07
CA ASN A 81 26.99 -0.68 23.68
C ASN A 81 26.35 0.00 22.47
N GLN A 82 26.85 -0.32 21.27
CA GLN A 82 26.24 0.07 20.01
C GLN A 82 24.89 -0.64 19.89
N THR A 83 23.83 0.03 20.36
CA THR A 83 22.46 -0.40 20.24
C THR A 83 22.10 -0.50 18.76
N ARG A 84 22.16 -1.72 18.23
CA ARG A 84 21.81 -2.02 16.84
C ARG A 84 20.36 -1.64 16.58
N GLU A 85 20.14 -0.70 15.66
CA GLU A 85 18.81 -0.32 15.21
C GLU A 85 18.00 -1.54 14.75
N PRO A 86 16.71 -1.63 15.13
CA PRO A 86 15.85 -2.76 14.79
C PRO A 86 15.61 -2.85 13.28
N SER A 87 15.54 -4.07 12.76
CA SER A 87 15.27 -4.28 11.34
C SER A 87 13.86 -3.83 10.95
N MET A 88 13.64 -3.54 9.66
CA MET A 88 12.30 -3.26 9.11
C MET A 88 11.26 -4.30 9.57
N SER A 89 11.61 -5.60 9.47
CA SER A 89 10.75 -6.70 9.94
C SER A 89 10.48 -6.69 11.45
N THR A 90 11.41 -6.15 12.26
CA THR A 90 11.24 -5.96 13.70
C THR A 90 10.30 -4.78 13.99
N VAL A 91 10.49 -3.64 13.31
CA VAL A 91 9.66 -2.44 13.48
C VAL A 91 8.19 -2.72 13.12
N LEU A 92 7.96 -3.43 12.01
CA LEU A 92 6.62 -3.79 11.51
C LEU A 92 5.74 -4.58 12.50
N VAL A 93 6.34 -5.26 13.49
CA VAL A 93 5.61 -6.12 14.45
C VAL A 93 5.75 -5.69 15.92
N ASN A 94 6.68 -4.79 16.26
CA ASN A 94 6.89 -4.30 17.63
C ASN A 94 6.41 -2.86 17.84
N TYR A 95 5.85 -2.21 16.82
CA TYR A 95 5.27 -0.87 16.97
C TYR A 95 3.96 -0.94 17.77
N HIS A 96 3.92 -0.26 18.90
CA HIS A 96 2.80 -0.24 19.85
C HIS A 96 2.20 1.17 20.00
N ASN A 97 1.18 1.30 20.84
CA ASN A 97 0.50 2.57 21.10
C ASN A 97 0.80 3.05 22.53
N ASP A 98 1.83 3.89 22.65
CA ASP A 98 2.48 4.27 23.91
C ASP A 98 1.58 4.96 24.96
N PHE A 99 0.35 5.37 24.60
CA PHE A 99 -0.56 6.07 25.50
C PHE A 99 -1.72 5.21 26.04
N ASP A 100 -1.94 3.97 25.56
CA ASP A 100 -3.12 3.19 25.98
C ASP A 100 -3.10 2.88 27.49
N PRO A 101 -4.05 3.39 28.31
CA PRO A 101 -4.02 3.24 29.76
C PRO A 101 -4.31 1.82 30.28
N TYR A 102 -4.47 0.85 29.36
CA TYR A 102 -4.63 -0.58 29.66
C TYR A 102 -3.51 -1.46 29.10
N GLU A 103 -2.46 -0.86 28.51
CA GLU A 103 -1.29 -1.56 27.94
C GLU A 103 -1.65 -2.68 26.94
N ALA A 104 -2.70 -2.49 26.13
CA ALA A 104 -3.21 -3.51 25.22
C ALA A 104 -2.19 -3.90 24.12
N THR A 105 -1.96 -5.20 23.97
CA THR A 105 -0.93 -5.77 23.06
C THR A 105 -1.19 -5.54 21.57
N SER A 106 -2.39 -5.10 21.19
CA SER A 106 -2.66 -4.52 19.85
C SER A 106 -3.49 -3.26 20.01
N THR A 107 -3.22 -2.27 19.15
CA THR A 107 -3.82 -0.93 19.17
C THR A 107 -5.35 -1.00 19.23
N PRO A 108 -5.99 -0.45 20.29
CA PRO A 108 -7.45 -0.41 20.37
C PRO A 108 -8.09 0.37 19.22
N ILE A 109 -9.31 -0.02 18.83
CA ILE A 109 -10.07 0.67 17.79
C ILE A 109 -10.90 1.78 18.44
N TYR A 110 -10.42 3.03 18.36
CA TYR A 110 -11.09 4.22 18.88
C TYR A 110 -12.22 4.66 17.93
N GLN A 111 -13.27 3.84 17.86
CA GLN A 111 -14.46 4.02 17.03
C GLN A 111 -15.43 5.06 17.62
N THR A 112 -14.92 6.25 17.93
CA THR A 112 -15.68 7.42 18.39
C THR A 112 -15.55 8.59 17.41
N ALA A 113 -16.50 9.52 17.43
CA ALA A 113 -16.42 10.80 16.72
C ALA A 113 -15.71 11.89 17.54
N THR A 114 -15.88 11.85 18.87
CA THR A 114 -15.46 12.88 19.82
C THR A 114 -14.81 12.26 21.06
N PHE A 115 -14.06 13.09 21.78
CA PHE A 115 -13.45 12.75 23.07
C PHE A 115 -13.93 13.77 24.13
N LYS A 116 -13.87 13.39 25.41
CA LYS A 116 -14.22 14.31 26.50
C LYS A 116 -13.03 15.24 26.77
N MET A 117 -13.20 16.53 26.46
CA MET A 117 -12.17 17.53 26.73
C MET A 117 -11.97 17.75 28.24
N THR A 118 -10.73 18.06 28.64
CA THR A 118 -10.35 18.33 30.04
C THR A 118 -10.69 19.76 30.46
N SER A 119 -10.69 20.70 29.51
CA SER A 119 -10.94 22.13 29.71
C SER A 119 -11.94 22.67 28.68
N ALA A 120 -12.60 23.78 29.01
CA ALA A 120 -13.46 24.52 28.09
C ALA A 120 -12.69 25.54 27.22
N THR A 121 -11.41 25.79 27.53
CA THR A 121 -10.58 26.83 26.87
C THR A 121 -9.30 26.29 26.23
N GLN A 122 -9.07 24.98 26.31
CA GLN A 122 -7.92 24.28 25.70
C GLN A 122 -8.42 23.07 24.94
N ILE A 123 -7.72 22.69 23.86
CA ILE A 123 -8.02 21.52 23.04
C ILE A 123 -6.99 20.44 23.35
N ASP A 124 -7.43 19.33 23.93
CA ASP A 124 -6.60 18.15 24.14
C ASP A 124 -6.19 17.50 22.81
N GLU A 125 -5.05 16.77 22.78
CA GLU A 125 -4.51 16.11 21.57
C GLU A 125 -5.57 15.33 20.79
N TYR A 126 -6.45 14.62 21.51
CA TYR A 126 -7.62 13.96 20.96
C TYR A 126 -8.90 14.67 21.42
N ALA A 127 -9.52 15.42 20.50
CA ALA A 127 -10.83 16.06 20.72
C ALA A 127 -11.89 15.61 19.69
N TYR A 128 -11.50 15.41 18.42
CA TYR A 128 -12.43 15.12 17.32
C TYR A 128 -11.79 14.26 16.22
N SER A 129 -12.33 13.05 15.96
CA SER A 129 -11.66 11.98 15.18
C SER A 129 -11.32 12.29 13.72
N ARG A 130 -11.93 13.31 13.10
CA ARG A 130 -11.55 13.83 11.77
C ARG A 130 -10.15 14.45 11.75
N ILE A 131 -9.72 15.02 12.88
CA ILE A 131 -8.44 15.72 13.05
C ILE A 131 -7.39 14.72 13.52
N THR A 132 -7.50 14.30 14.78
CA THR A 132 -6.66 13.31 15.46
C THR A 132 -7.51 12.14 15.95
N ASN A 133 -7.02 10.91 15.79
CA ASN A 133 -7.66 9.71 16.32
C ASN A 133 -6.57 8.66 16.63
N PRO A 134 -6.52 8.09 17.84
CA PRO A 134 -5.47 7.16 18.27
C PRO A 134 -5.10 6.03 17.28
N THR A 135 -6.11 5.34 16.74
CA THR A 135 -5.89 4.18 15.87
C THR A 135 -5.36 4.59 14.50
N ARG A 136 -5.70 5.79 14.04
CA ARG A 136 -5.09 6.39 12.85
C ARG A 136 -3.71 6.97 13.16
N ASP A 137 -3.54 7.63 14.30
CA ASP A 137 -2.27 8.24 14.71
C ASP A 137 -1.16 7.19 14.91
N THR A 138 -1.47 6.03 15.49
CA THR A 138 -0.54 4.89 15.56
C THR A 138 -0.08 4.46 14.16
N LEU A 139 -0.99 4.43 13.19
CA LEU A 139 -0.69 4.09 11.80
C LEU A 139 0.09 5.20 11.07
N GLU A 140 -0.28 6.47 11.30
CA GLU A 140 0.38 7.67 10.77
C GLU A 140 1.84 7.73 11.25
N LYS A 141 2.09 7.53 12.56
CA LYS A 141 3.44 7.46 13.16
C LYS A 141 4.24 6.23 12.69
N LEU A 142 3.62 5.05 12.58
CA LEU A 142 4.28 3.85 12.07
C LEU A 142 4.71 4.03 10.60
N LEU A 143 3.81 4.47 9.71
CA LEU A 143 4.15 4.70 8.30
C LEU A 143 5.28 5.72 8.15
N ALA A 144 5.27 6.80 8.94
CA ALA A 144 6.38 7.75 8.96
C ALA A 144 7.72 7.05 9.29
N LYS A 145 7.75 6.20 10.33
CA LYS A 145 8.94 5.42 10.69
C LYS A 145 9.38 4.38 9.64
N LEU A 146 8.46 3.89 8.79
CA LEU A 146 8.80 2.95 7.71
C LEU A 146 9.40 3.66 6.48
N ASP A 147 8.90 4.84 6.11
CA ASP A 147 9.42 5.65 4.99
C ASP A 147 10.59 6.58 5.38
N ASN A 148 11.06 6.53 6.65
CA ASN A 148 12.05 7.45 7.23
C ASN A 148 11.62 8.93 7.17
N ALA A 149 10.33 9.20 7.43
CA ALA A 149 9.70 10.52 7.40
C ALA A 149 9.50 11.13 8.80
N ASP A 150 9.44 12.46 8.89
CA ASP A 150 9.10 13.17 10.14
C ASP A 150 7.61 13.04 10.48
N LYS A 151 6.76 13.04 9.44
CA LYS A 151 5.32 12.87 9.51
C LYS A 151 4.81 12.07 8.33
N ALA A 152 3.76 11.29 8.57
CA ALA A 152 2.89 10.76 7.54
C ALA A 152 1.43 10.95 7.92
N TYR A 153 0.55 11.00 6.93
CA TYR A 153 -0.88 11.26 7.12
C TYR A 153 -1.73 10.27 6.31
N CYS A 154 -2.80 9.77 6.91
CA CYS A 154 -3.65 8.71 6.35
C CYS A 154 -5.01 9.23 5.87
N PHE A 155 -5.34 8.86 4.63
CA PHE A 155 -6.51 9.30 3.89
C PHE A 155 -7.40 8.12 3.49
N ALA A 156 -8.69 8.37 3.27
CA ALA A 156 -9.72 7.35 2.97
C ALA A 156 -9.50 6.55 1.66
N SER A 157 -8.54 6.94 0.82
CA SER A 157 -8.05 6.16 -0.33
C SER A 157 -6.74 6.74 -0.85
N GLY A 158 -6.03 6.00 -1.71
CA GLY A 158 -4.90 6.55 -2.48
C GLY A 158 -5.28 7.82 -3.27
N MET A 159 -6.46 7.86 -3.90
CA MET A 159 -6.91 9.07 -4.60
C MET A 159 -7.23 10.24 -3.65
N ALA A 160 -7.66 9.96 -2.42
CA ALA A 160 -7.87 11.01 -1.41
C ALA A 160 -6.54 11.60 -0.93
N ALA A 161 -5.50 10.75 -0.75
CA ALA A 161 -4.14 11.19 -0.53
C ALA A 161 -3.62 12.06 -1.69
N LEU A 162 -3.83 11.63 -2.94
CA LEU A 162 -3.45 12.42 -4.12
C LEU A 162 -4.16 13.77 -4.23
N THR A 163 -5.42 13.88 -3.80
CA THR A 163 -6.11 15.18 -3.76
C THR A 163 -5.48 16.16 -2.76
N ALA A 164 -4.75 15.69 -1.73
CA ALA A 164 -4.00 16.56 -0.83
C ALA A 164 -2.74 17.16 -1.49
N VAL A 165 -2.25 16.57 -2.59
CA VAL A 165 -1.11 17.08 -3.36
C VAL A 165 -1.48 18.38 -4.10
N CYS A 166 -2.78 18.67 -4.28
CA CYS A 166 -3.27 19.95 -4.78
C CYS A 166 -2.71 21.15 -4.00
N GLU A 167 -2.48 21.01 -2.68
CA GLU A 167 -2.02 22.11 -1.82
C GLU A 167 -0.64 22.67 -2.19
N PHE A 168 0.14 21.93 -2.99
CA PHE A 168 1.48 22.33 -3.39
C PHE A 168 1.55 23.10 -4.71
N VAL A 169 0.43 23.27 -5.41
CA VAL A 169 0.37 23.90 -6.74
C VAL A 169 -0.79 24.89 -6.88
N ASN A 170 -0.50 26.04 -7.47
CA ASN A 170 -1.43 27.17 -7.63
C ASN A 170 -1.76 27.40 -9.12
N PRO A 171 -2.85 28.11 -9.46
CA PRO A 171 -3.11 28.53 -10.83
C PRO A 171 -1.91 29.29 -11.42
N GLY A 172 -1.38 28.81 -12.55
CA GLY A 172 -0.16 29.34 -13.19
C GLY A 172 1.12 28.56 -12.89
N ASP A 173 1.15 27.70 -11.87
CA ASP A 173 2.25 26.76 -11.63
C ASP A 173 2.26 25.62 -12.66
N GLU A 174 3.35 24.87 -12.71
CA GLU A 174 3.57 23.75 -13.61
C GLU A 174 3.98 22.47 -12.87
N VAL A 175 3.34 21.36 -13.25
CA VAL A 175 3.63 20.00 -12.78
C VAL A 175 4.28 19.21 -13.91
N ILE A 176 5.41 18.58 -13.63
CA ILE A 176 5.98 17.52 -14.49
C ILE A 176 5.52 16.18 -13.91
N ALA A 177 5.07 15.26 -14.76
CA ALA A 177 4.68 13.93 -14.35
C ALA A 177 5.23 12.86 -15.31
N ALA A 178 5.49 11.67 -14.77
CA ALA A 178 5.71 10.47 -15.58
C ALA A 178 4.52 10.25 -16.53
N GLU A 179 4.81 9.91 -17.79
CA GLU A 179 3.77 9.62 -18.78
C GLU A 179 3.14 8.24 -18.59
N ASP A 180 3.92 7.24 -18.16
CA ASP A 180 3.45 5.91 -17.76
C ASP A 180 3.21 5.99 -16.26
N ILE A 181 1.95 6.15 -15.90
CA ILE A 181 1.48 6.38 -14.53
C ILE A 181 0.06 5.84 -14.44
N TYR A 182 -0.34 5.37 -13.25
CA TYR A 182 -1.67 4.87 -12.98
C TYR A 182 -2.76 5.76 -13.60
N GLY A 183 -3.64 5.16 -14.41
CA GLY A 183 -4.72 5.87 -15.13
C GLY A 183 -5.69 6.68 -14.25
N GLY A 184 -5.73 6.43 -12.93
CA GLY A 184 -6.43 7.30 -11.97
C GLY A 184 -5.68 8.60 -11.67
N SER A 185 -4.35 8.52 -11.50
CA SER A 185 -3.44 9.66 -11.35
C SER A 185 -3.38 10.50 -12.64
N TYR A 186 -3.33 9.84 -13.82
CA TYR A 186 -3.49 10.52 -15.12
C TYR A 186 -4.77 11.36 -15.16
N ARG A 187 -5.90 10.76 -14.77
CA ARG A 187 -7.22 11.43 -14.81
C ARG A 187 -7.26 12.59 -13.82
N PHE A 188 -6.72 12.40 -12.62
CA PHE A 188 -6.62 13.45 -11.60
C PHE A 188 -5.81 14.67 -12.10
N LEU A 189 -4.63 14.42 -12.67
CA LEU A 189 -3.77 15.48 -13.23
C LEU A 189 -4.45 16.25 -14.36
N ASN A 190 -5.13 15.56 -15.28
CA ASN A 190 -5.73 16.21 -16.45
C ASN A 190 -7.13 16.81 -16.19
N GLU A 191 -8.03 16.13 -15.46
CA GLU A 191 -9.41 16.57 -15.26
C GLU A 191 -9.63 17.47 -14.03
N LEU A 192 -8.73 17.42 -13.03
CA LEU A 192 -8.82 18.25 -11.83
C LEU A 192 -7.72 19.32 -11.81
N ILE A 193 -6.45 18.93 -11.72
CA ILE A 193 -5.31 19.85 -11.60
C ILE A 193 -5.25 20.79 -12.81
N ALA A 194 -5.14 20.25 -14.02
CA ALA A 194 -5.04 21.07 -15.22
C ALA A 194 -6.35 21.79 -15.57
N ARG A 195 -7.43 21.04 -15.77
CA ARG A 195 -8.70 21.59 -16.29
C ARG A 195 -9.42 22.55 -15.33
N LYS A 196 -9.26 22.41 -14.00
CA LYS A 196 -9.96 23.24 -13.01
C LYS A 196 -9.04 24.10 -12.15
N GLY A 197 -7.82 23.62 -11.88
CA GLY A 197 -6.84 24.36 -11.08
C GLY A 197 -6.06 25.42 -11.85
N GLY A 198 -6.08 25.43 -13.19
CA GLY A 198 -5.28 26.36 -13.99
C GLY A 198 -3.76 26.09 -13.91
N VAL A 199 -3.38 24.91 -13.42
CA VAL A 199 -2.00 24.40 -13.35
C VAL A 199 -1.64 23.79 -14.70
N LYS A 200 -0.44 24.01 -15.20
CA LYS A 200 0.03 23.39 -16.45
C LYS A 200 0.63 22.01 -16.16
N VAL A 201 0.22 20.96 -16.88
CA VAL A 201 0.77 19.60 -16.69
C VAL A 201 1.60 19.20 -17.91
N LYS A 202 2.87 18.84 -17.68
CA LYS A 202 3.81 18.26 -18.66
C LYS A 202 3.96 16.76 -18.36
N GLN A 203 3.44 15.89 -19.23
CA GLN A 203 3.64 14.44 -19.09
C GLN A 203 4.74 13.96 -20.04
N ILE A 204 5.84 13.44 -19.47
CA ILE A 204 7.08 13.10 -20.19
C ILE A 204 7.57 11.69 -19.83
N ASP A 205 8.45 11.13 -20.67
CA ASP A 205 9.23 9.96 -20.30
C ASP A 205 10.36 10.38 -19.34
N THR A 206 10.15 10.10 -18.05
CA THR A 206 11.08 10.37 -16.94
C THR A 206 12.20 9.34 -16.78
N THR A 207 12.28 8.32 -17.65
CA THR A 207 13.47 7.43 -17.71
C THR A 207 14.69 8.13 -18.31
N ASN A 208 14.46 9.17 -19.12
CA ASN A 208 15.51 9.98 -19.74
C ASN A 208 15.67 11.31 -19.00
N ILE A 209 16.81 11.49 -18.34
CA ILE A 209 17.14 12.70 -17.57
C ILE A 209 17.18 13.97 -18.43
N GLU A 210 17.52 13.89 -19.73
CA GLU A 210 17.50 15.07 -20.59
C GLU A 210 16.08 15.53 -20.92
N ASN A 211 15.09 14.62 -20.94
CA ASN A 211 13.67 15.01 -21.03
C ASN A 211 13.26 15.80 -19.78
N VAL A 212 13.68 15.34 -18.59
CA VAL A 212 13.36 16.01 -17.32
C VAL A 212 13.95 17.41 -17.28
N LYS A 213 15.25 17.57 -17.56
CA LYS A 213 15.91 18.89 -17.67
C LYS A 213 15.22 19.81 -18.67
N THR A 214 14.92 19.32 -19.87
CA THR A 214 14.27 20.10 -20.95
C THR A 214 12.83 20.48 -20.58
N ALA A 215 12.19 19.70 -19.70
CA ALA A 215 10.85 19.96 -19.20
C ALA A 215 10.81 20.92 -18.00
N MET A 216 11.93 21.26 -17.35
CA MET A 216 11.95 22.24 -16.26
C MET A 216 11.61 23.66 -16.75
N GLY A 217 11.24 24.54 -15.81
CA GLY A 217 11.05 25.97 -16.01
C GLY A 217 10.77 26.69 -14.69
N MET A 218 10.79 28.02 -14.69
CA MET A 218 10.62 28.84 -13.48
C MET A 218 9.29 28.57 -12.73
N ASN A 219 8.25 28.18 -13.47
CA ASN A 219 6.93 27.85 -12.94
C ASN A 219 6.82 26.38 -12.49
N THR A 220 7.81 25.52 -12.73
CA THR A 220 7.77 24.13 -12.25
C THR A 220 7.80 24.12 -10.72
N LYS A 221 6.84 23.46 -10.09
CA LYS A 221 6.73 23.38 -8.61
C LYS A 221 6.62 21.95 -8.08
N LEU A 222 6.24 20.99 -8.93
CA LEU A 222 6.13 19.58 -8.57
C LEU A 222 6.62 18.68 -9.72
N ILE A 223 7.47 17.70 -9.40
CA ILE A 223 7.71 16.53 -10.24
C ILE A 223 7.04 15.32 -9.58
N TRP A 224 6.26 14.54 -10.35
CA TRP A 224 5.55 13.36 -9.88
C TRP A 224 6.03 12.10 -10.62
N LEU A 225 6.57 11.15 -9.87
CA LEU A 225 7.08 9.86 -10.35
C LEU A 225 6.24 8.68 -9.84
N GLU A 226 6.18 7.59 -10.61
CA GLU A 226 5.80 6.24 -10.18
C GLU A 226 6.90 5.31 -10.70
N SER A 227 7.67 4.66 -9.82
CA SER A 227 8.90 3.93 -10.22
C SER A 227 9.12 2.70 -9.32
N PRO A 228 8.98 1.47 -9.84
CA PRO A 228 8.62 1.11 -11.21
C PRO A 228 7.21 1.58 -11.61
N SER A 229 7.09 2.05 -12.85
CA SER A 229 5.85 2.60 -13.41
C SER A 229 4.75 1.57 -13.63
N ASN A 230 3.50 2.03 -13.75
CA ASN A 230 2.33 1.18 -13.95
C ASN A 230 1.68 1.51 -15.31
N PRO A 231 1.58 0.55 -16.26
CA PRO A 231 1.87 -0.88 -16.15
C PRO A 231 3.22 -1.31 -16.75
N GLN A 232 4.00 -0.42 -17.35
CA GLN A 232 5.17 -0.79 -18.16
C GLN A 232 6.46 -1.03 -17.34
N LEU A 233 6.45 -0.70 -16.04
CA LEU A 233 7.56 -0.91 -15.10
C LEU A 233 8.85 -0.17 -15.50
N LYS A 234 8.70 0.96 -16.22
CA LYS A 234 9.76 1.94 -16.49
C LYS A 234 10.36 2.40 -15.15
N ILE A 235 11.69 2.63 -15.12
CA ILE A 235 12.42 3.05 -13.91
C ILE A 235 12.89 4.49 -14.09
N SER A 236 12.53 5.37 -13.15
CA SER A 236 13.08 6.72 -13.05
C SER A 236 14.21 6.75 -12.03
N ASP A 237 15.29 7.50 -12.31
CA ASP A 237 16.35 7.77 -11.33
C ASP A 237 15.86 8.82 -10.34
N ILE A 238 15.42 8.37 -9.15
CA ILE A 238 14.80 9.26 -8.17
C ILE A 238 15.82 10.29 -7.68
N ARG A 239 17.06 9.87 -7.45
CA ARG A 239 18.14 10.75 -6.96
C ARG A 239 18.43 11.87 -7.94
N ARG A 240 18.68 11.51 -9.20
CA ARG A 240 19.06 12.48 -10.22
C ARG A 240 17.91 13.41 -10.60
N ILE A 241 16.66 12.96 -10.50
CA ILE A 241 15.49 13.81 -10.72
C ILE A 241 15.27 14.79 -9.55
N SER A 242 15.46 14.36 -8.30
CA SER A 242 15.42 15.25 -7.14
C SER A 242 16.48 16.33 -7.18
N GLU A 243 17.73 16.00 -7.52
CA GLU A 243 18.80 16.99 -7.73
C GLU A 243 18.41 18.06 -8.77
N ILE A 244 17.66 17.69 -9.82
CA ILE A 244 17.18 18.61 -10.87
C ILE A 244 15.97 19.43 -10.38
N ALA A 245 15.06 18.83 -9.61
CA ALA A 245 13.88 19.49 -9.08
C ALA A 245 14.23 20.57 -8.05
N HIS A 246 15.10 20.21 -7.08
CA HIS A 246 15.56 21.10 -6.02
C HIS A 246 16.37 22.28 -6.58
N ALA A 247 17.11 22.08 -7.67
CA ALA A 247 17.79 23.17 -8.40
C ALA A 247 16.83 24.18 -9.10
N HIS A 248 15.51 23.98 -9.03
CA HIS A 248 14.46 24.87 -9.58
C HIS A 248 13.37 25.24 -8.56
N ASP A 249 13.62 25.05 -7.26
CA ASP A 249 12.63 25.23 -6.19
C ASP A 249 11.32 24.45 -6.45
N ALA A 250 11.44 23.19 -6.90
CA ALA A 250 10.34 22.27 -7.14
C ALA A 250 10.48 21.03 -6.25
N ILE A 251 9.36 20.58 -5.68
CA ILE A 251 9.32 19.35 -4.86
C ILE A 251 9.15 18.09 -5.74
N VAL A 252 9.59 16.95 -5.23
CA VAL A 252 9.40 15.62 -5.83
C VAL A 252 8.46 14.78 -5.00
N LEU A 253 7.39 14.30 -5.65
CA LEU A 253 6.52 13.24 -5.14
C LEU A 253 6.82 11.92 -5.85
N VAL A 254 6.96 10.85 -5.07
CA VAL A 254 7.07 9.48 -5.59
C VAL A 254 5.88 8.64 -5.10
N ASP A 255 5.06 8.15 -6.03
CA ASP A 255 4.12 7.06 -5.77
C ASP A 255 4.93 5.76 -5.64
N ASN A 256 5.04 5.29 -4.39
CA ASN A 256 5.83 4.14 -3.98
C ASN A 256 4.95 2.88 -3.83
N SER A 257 3.67 2.96 -4.26
CA SER A 257 2.66 1.91 -4.06
C SER A 257 3.05 0.54 -4.63
N SER A 258 3.88 0.50 -5.68
CA SER A 258 4.34 -0.73 -6.33
C SER A 258 5.44 -1.47 -5.55
N MET A 259 6.16 -0.76 -4.66
CA MET A 259 7.34 -1.27 -3.94
C MET A 259 7.11 -1.42 -2.43
N SER A 260 6.33 -0.52 -1.82
CA SER A 260 6.16 -0.38 -0.36
C SER A 260 7.47 0.01 0.38
N PRO A 261 7.41 0.51 1.65
CA PRO A 261 8.61 0.94 2.37
C PRO A 261 9.58 -0.21 2.68
N VAL A 262 9.15 -1.47 2.53
CA VAL A 262 10.01 -2.65 2.67
C VAL A 262 11.11 -2.69 1.60
N LEU A 263 10.83 -2.17 0.40
CA LEU A 263 11.73 -2.31 -0.76
C LEU A 263 12.34 -0.99 -1.23
N SER A 264 11.61 0.11 -1.11
CA SER A 264 12.05 1.43 -1.59
C SER A 264 11.63 2.48 -0.57
N GLN A 265 12.52 3.41 -0.26
CA GLN A 265 12.28 4.50 0.69
C GLN A 265 12.68 5.83 0.01
N PRO A 266 11.85 6.38 -0.90
CA PRO A 266 12.27 7.49 -1.76
C PRO A 266 12.67 8.77 -1.03
N LEU A 267 12.24 8.99 0.21
CA LEU A 267 12.71 10.11 1.04
C LEU A 267 14.21 10.01 1.37
N ASP A 268 14.81 8.82 1.31
CA ASP A 268 16.28 8.61 1.42
C ASP A 268 16.99 8.74 0.06
N LEU A 269 16.22 8.85 -1.02
CA LEU A 269 16.69 9.10 -2.39
C LEU A 269 16.53 10.58 -2.78
N GLY A 270 16.08 11.45 -1.86
CA GLY A 270 15.87 12.88 -2.10
C GLY A 270 14.45 13.26 -2.54
N ALA A 271 13.46 12.37 -2.49
CA ALA A 271 12.06 12.79 -2.65
C ALA A 271 11.59 13.58 -1.41
N ASP A 272 10.73 14.58 -1.61
CA ASP A 272 10.15 15.38 -0.52
C ASP A 272 8.87 14.74 0.03
N ILE A 273 8.12 14.07 -0.86
CA ILE A 273 6.87 13.38 -0.53
C ILE A 273 6.88 11.95 -1.08
N VAL A 274 6.57 10.99 -0.22
CA VAL A 274 6.24 9.62 -0.63
C VAL A 274 4.75 9.39 -0.50
N MET A 275 4.14 8.77 -1.52
CA MET A 275 2.75 8.35 -1.52
C MET A 275 2.66 6.83 -1.48
N HIS A 276 1.73 6.29 -0.68
CA HIS A 276 1.29 4.91 -0.77
C HIS A 276 -0.22 4.80 -0.92
N SER A 277 -0.67 3.97 -1.85
CA SER A 277 -2.01 3.39 -1.82
C SER A 277 -2.01 2.25 -0.80
N ASN A 278 -2.38 2.53 0.44
CA ASN A 278 -2.37 1.56 1.55
C ASN A 278 -3.29 0.33 1.29
N THR A 279 -4.24 0.46 0.36
CA THR A 279 -5.01 -0.67 -0.24
C THR A 279 -4.14 -1.79 -0.86
N LYS A 280 -2.88 -1.50 -1.20
CA LYS A 280 -1.94 -2.44 -1.82
C LYS A 280 -1.21 -3.26 -0.76
N PHE A 281 0.12 -3.16 -0.67
CA PHE A 281 0.94 -3.99 0.21
C PHE A 281 0.71 -3.74 1.72
N VAL A 282 0.30 -2.54 2.12
CA VAL A 282 0.10 -2.16 3.53
C VAL A 282 -1.01 -3.00 4.16
N ALA A 283 -2.25 -2.90 3.66
CA ALA A 283 -3.35 -3.78 4.07
C ALA A 283 -3.16 -5.23 3.56
N GLY A 284 -2.68 -5.40 2.33
CA GLY A 284 -2.22 -6.69 1.81
C GLY A 284 -3.29 -7.74 1.51
N ASN A 285 -4.57 -7.41 1.60
CA ASN A 285 -5.68 -8.37 1.67
C ASN A 285 -6.92 -7.97 0.83
N SER A 286 -6.82 -6.95 -0.02
CA SER A 286 -7.92 -6.35 -0.81
C SER A 286 -9.09 -5.77 0.02
N SER A 287 -9.06 -5.76 1.35
CA SER A 287 -10.27 -5.55 2.16
C SER A 287 -10.59 -4.09 2.50
N VAL A 288 -9.77 -3.11 2.10
CA VAL A 288 -9.92 -1.71 2.53
C VAL A 288 -9.43 -0.70 1.51
N LEU A 289 -10.15 0.42 1.37
CA LEU A 289 -9.67 1.63 0.71
C LEU A 289 -8.91 2.51 1.72
N ALA A 290 -7.65 2.79 1.41
CA ALA A 290 -6.77 3.63 2.23
C ALA A 290 -5.64 4.20 1.36
N GLY A 291 -5.06 5.31 1.81
CA GLY A 291 -3.86 5.91 1.24
C GLY A 291 -3.08 6.70 2.29
N SER A 292 -1.82 7.00 2.01
CA SER A 292 -1.00 7.87 2.86
C SER A 292 -0.02 8.73 2.07
N LEU A 293 0.39 9.84 2.68
CA LEU A 293 1.52 10.66 2.25
C LEU A 293 2.51 10.80 3.42
N ALA A 294 3.80 10.70 3.16
CA ALA A 294 4.89 10.84 4.12
C ALA A 294 5.91 11.89 3.64
N THR A 295 6.50 12.66 4.57
CA THR A 295 7.34 13.85 4.26
C THR A 295 8.47 14.07 5.28
N LYS A 296 9.61 14.59 4.80
CA LYS A 296 10.79 15.05 5.57
C LYS A 296 10.86 16.59 5.74
N ASP A 297 9.72 17.28 5.60
CA ASP A 297 9.58 18.70 5.92
C ASP A 297 8.32 18.95 6.76
N GLU A 298 8.49 19.73 7.83
CA GLU A 298 7.39 20.18 8.69
C GLU A 298 6.42 21.13 7.96
N GLY A 299 6.89 21.92 7.00
CA GLY A 299 6.06 22.84 6.21
C GLY A 299 5.07 22.09 5.31
N LEU A 300 5.58 21.11 4.55
CA LEU A 300 4.78 20.18 3.76
C LEU A 300 3.82 19.39 4.68
N ALA A 301 4.31 18.89 5.82
CA ALA A 301 3.47 18.15 6.78
C ALA A 301 2.28 19.00 7.29
N LYS A 302 2.53 20.23 7.75
CA LYS A 302 1.49 21.13 8.26
C LYS A 302 0.45 21.48 7.19
N ARG A 303 0.83 21.57 5.91
CA ARG A 303 -0.09 21.75 4.77
C ARG A 303 -0.97 20.51 4.57
N LEU A 304 -0.39 19.31 4.56
CA LEU A 304 -1.14 18.05 4.45
C LEU A 304 -2.13 17.85 5.60
N GLU A 305 -1.73 18.21 6.81
CA GLU A 305 -2.60 18.13 7.99
C GLU A 305 -3.78 19.11 7.88
N SER A 306 -3.49 20.38 7.54
CA SER A 306 -4.53 21.39 7.30
C SER A 306 -5.55 20.90 6.26
N TYR A 307 -5.08 20.31 5.15
CA TYR A 307 -5.94 19.75 4.12
C TYR A 307 -6.76 18.55 4.59
N LYS A 308 -6.12 17.55 5.23
CA LYS A 308 -6.77 16.34 5.79
C LYS A 308 -7.91 16.74 6.73
N ASN A 309 -7.64 17.73 7.58
CA ASN A 309 -8.57 18.24 8.58
C ASN A 309 -9.71 19.01 7.91
N THR A 310 -9.40 19.95 6.99
CA THR A 310 -10.36 20.84 6.33
C THR A 310 -11.31 20.08 5.39
N THR A 311 -10.79 19.18 4.56
CA THR A 311 -11.60 18.37 3.63
C THR A 311 -12.31 17.20 4.30
N GLY A 312 -11.85 16.78 5.48
CA GLY A 312 -12.35 15.59 6.16
C GLY A 312 -11.94 14.27 5.51
N ALA A 313 -10.96 14.28 4.60
CA ALA A 313 -10.51 13.11 3.83
C ALA A 313 -9.74 12.05 4.65
N ALA A 314 -9.66 12.19 5.97
CA ALA A 314 -8.91 11.31 6.88
C ALA A 314 -9.40 9.85 6.86
N LEU A 315 -8.48 8.91 7.10
CA LEU A 315 -8.81 7.48 7.22
C LEU A 315 -9.65 7.19 8.48
N SER A 316 -10.59 6.24 8.37
CA SER A 316 -11.44 5.82 9.51
C SER A 316 -10.65 4.99 10.55
N PRO A 317 -11.08 4.94 11.83
CA PRO A 317 -10.40 4.15 12.86
C PRO A 317 -10.35 2.65 12.51
N PHE A 318 -11.48 2.08 12.08
CA PHE A 318 -11.56 0.67 11.66
C PHE A 318 -10.70 0.37 10.43
N SER A 319 -10.70 1.26 9.43
CA SER A 319 -9.83 1.13 8.25
C SER A 319 -8.34 1.25 8.60
N SER A 320 -8.01 2.06 9.61
CA SER A 320 -6.64 2.22 10.12
C SER A 320 -6.19 0.95 10.86
N TRP A 321 -7.07 0.34 11.66
CA TRP A 321 -6.81 -0.94 12.32
C TRP A 321 -6.56 -2.07 11.33
N ILE A 322 -7.35 -2.18 10.25
CA ILE A 322 -7.10 -3.16 9.16
C ILE A 322 -5.70 -2.96 8.56
N CYS A 323 -5.25 -1.71 8.37
CA CYS A 323 -3.90 -1.43 7.89
C CYS A 323 -2.83 -1.84 8.92
N LEU A 324 -3.02 -1.56 10.22
CA LEU A 324 -2.10 -1.97 11.29
C LEU A 324 -1.92 -3.49 11.35
N GLU A 325 -3.00 -4.27 11.29
CA GLU A 325 -2.92 -5.74 11.27
C GLU A 325 -2.31 -6.27 9.96
N GLY A 326 -2.59 -5.62 8.82
CA GLY A 326 -1.95 -5.93 7.54
C GLY A 326 -0.43 -5.71 7.56
N ILE A 327 0.03 -4.58 8.12
CA ILE A 327 1.43 -4.17 8.18
C ILE A 327 2.31 -5.22 8.87
N LYS A 328 1.82 -5.85 9.94
CA LYS A 328 2.56 -6.88 10.71
C LYS A 328 3.06 -8.05 9.85
N THR A 329 2.37 -8.36 8.76
CA THR A 329 2.77 -9.43 7.82
C THR A 329 3.47 -8.92 6.56
N MET A 330 3.63 -7.59 6.40
CA MET A 330 4.05 -6.99 5.13
C MET A 330 5.43 -7.45 4.66
N ALA A 331 6.44 -7.53 5.53
CA ALA A 331 7.78 -8.00 5.12
C ALA A 331 7.77 -9.47 4.66
N LEU A 332 6.97 -10.34 5.30
CA LEU A 332 6.83 -11.74 4.90
C LEU A 332 6.14 -11.85 3.53
N ARG A 333 5.00 -11.18 3.37
CA ARG A 333 4.25 -11.14 2.10
C ARG A 333 5.10 -10.57 0.97
N VAL A 334 5.80 -9.46 1.20
CA VAL A 334 6.64 -8.79 0.19
C VAL A 334 7.87 -9.62 -0.18
N LYS A 335 8.47 -10.37 0.76
CA LYS A 335 9.53 -11.34 0.43
C LYS A 335 9.00 -12.43 -0.52
N GLU A 336 7.93 -13.11 -0.12
CA GLU A 336 7.46 -14.29 -0.87
C GLU A 336 6.91 -13.92 -2.24
N LYS A 337 6.15 -12.82 -2.32
CA LYS A 337 5.67 -12.26 -3.58
C LYS A 337 6.79 -11.93 -4.59
N GLN A 338 7.99 -11.59 -4.13
CA GLN A 338 9.15 -11.33 -5.00
C GLN A 338 9.81 -12.64 -5.45
N ASN A 339 9.94 -13.63 -4.56
CA ASN A 339 10.42 -14.96 -4.93
C ASN A 339 9.54 -15.53 -6.07
N ASN A 340 8.22 -15.50 -5.87
CA ASN A 340 7.25 -15.97 -6.85
C ASN A 340 7.28 -15.12 -8.13
N ALA A 341 7.39 -13.79 -8.03
CA ALA A 341 7.44 -12.92 -9.21
C ALA A 341 8.71 -13.09 -10.06
N GLN A 342 9.87 -13.34 -9.44
CA GLN A 342 11.11 -13.66 -10.15
C GLN A 342 10.95 -14.96 -10.95
N ILE A 343 10.47 -16.03 -10.30
CA ILE A 343 10.27 -17.34 -10.91
C ILE A 343 9.24 -17.28 -12.06
N VAL A 344 8.11 -16.59 -11.87
CA VAL A 344 7.09 -16.38 -12.92
C VAL A 344 7.64 -15.51 -14.06
N ALA A 345 8.47 -14.51 -13.76
CA ALA A 345 9.11 -13.68 -14.80
C ALA A 345 10.13 -14.47 -15.63
N GLU A 346 10.94 -15.33 -15.01
CA GLU A 346 11.90 -16.21 -15.70
C GLU A 346 11.19 -17.24 -16.59
N PHE A 347 10.12 -17.87 -16.09
CA PHE A 347 9.25 -18.73 -16.89
C PHE A 347 8.69 -17.99 -18.11
N LEU A 348 8.05 -16.83 -17.91
CA LEU A 348 7.47 -16.02 -19.00
C LEU A 348 8.53 -15.52 -19.98
N ALA A 349 9.73 -15.16 -19.52
CA ALA A 349 10.83 -14.74 -20.38
C ALA A 349 11.35 -15.88 -21.30
N SER A 350 11.23 -17.14 -20.86
CA SER A 350 11.62 -18.31 -21.65
C SER A 350 10.54 -18.79 -22.63
N HIS A 351 9.28 -18.41 -22.41
CA HIS A 351 8.14 -19.02 -23.10
C HIS A 351 7.92 -18.45 -24.53
N PRO A 352 7.89 -19.28 -25.59
CA PRO A 352 8.00 -18.82 -27.00
C PRO A 352 6.83 -17.96 -27.52
N ARG A 353 5.70 -17.95 -26.82
CA ARG A 353 4.54 -17.08 -27.13
C ARG A 353 4.59 -15.71 -26.47
N VAL A 354 5.51 -15.47 -25.53
CA VAL A 354 5.81 -14.13 -25.01
C VAL A 354 6.75 -13.42 -25.99
N LYS A 355 6.58 -12.10 -26.17
CA LYS A 355 7.37 -11.28 -27.12
C LYS A 355 8.20 -10.20 -26.44
N LYS A 356 7.71 -9.66 -25.32
CA LYS A 356 8.46 -8.80 -24.42
C LYS A 356 7.99 -9.08 -23.00
N ILE A 357 8.90 -9.01 -22.03
CA ILE A 357 8.58 -8.92 -20.61
C ILE A 357 9.22 -7.66 -20.03
N ASN A 358 8.49 -6.99 -19.13
CA ASN A 358 8.99 -5.94 -18.27
C ASN A 358 8.93 -6.47 -16.83
N TYR A 359 10.09 -6.68 -16.22
CA TYR A 359 10.20 -6.99 -14.80
C TYR A 359 11.58 -6.53 -14.29
N PRO A 360 11.66 -5.65 -13.27
CA PRO A 360 12.95 -5.10 -12.82
C PRO A 360 13.93 -6.12 -12.21
N GLY A 361 13.51 -7.37 -11.97
CA GLY A 361 14.38 -8.46 -11.53
C GLY A 361 15.14 -9.20 -12.64
N LEU A 362 14.77 -8.99 -13.90
CA LEU A 362 15.48 -9.58 -15.05
C LEU A 362 16.61 -8.65 -15.52
N SER A 363 17.81 -9.20 -15.74
CA SER A 363 18.96 -8.45 -16.26
C SER A 363 18.79 -7.93 -17.69
N SER A 364 17.78 -8.42 -18.42
CA SER A 364 17.36 -7.90 -19.72
C SER A 364 16.49 -6.64 -19.62
N HIS A 365 16.10 -6.23 -18.41
CA HIS A 365 15.28 -5.03 -18.21
C HIS A 365 16.13 -3.75 -18.35
N PRO A 366 15.76 -2.76 -19.18
CA PRO A 366 16.58 -1.57 -19.41
C PRO A 366 16.91 -0.74 -18.16
N GLY A 367 16.10 -0.86 -17.11
CA GLY A 367 16.33 -0.21 -15.82
C GLY A 367 16.89 -1.12 -14.72
N TYR A 368 17.40 -2.32 -15.03
CA TYR A 368 17.82 -3.33 -14.02
C TYR A 368 18.83 -2.76 -13.01
N ASP A 369 19.98 -2.27 -13.46
CA ASP A 369 21.04 -1.78 -12.57
C ASP A 369 20.63 -0.51 -11.80
N LEU A 370 19.88 0.39 -12.45
CA LEU A 370 19.33 1.59 -11.79
C LEU A 370 18.36 1.21 -10.68
N HIS A 371 17.41 0.30 -10.94
CA HIS A 371 16.46 -0.19 -9.95
C HIS A 371 17.18 -0.85 -8.78
N LYS A 372 18.14 -1.74 -9.07
CA LYS A 372 19.00 -2.41 -8.09
C LYS A 372 19.86 -1.45 -7.26
N SER A 373 20.18 -0.26 -7.80
CA SER A 373 20.89 0.78 -7.06
C SER A 373 20.01 1.55 -6.06
N GLN A 374 18.69 1.52 -6.20
CA GLN A 374 17.75 2.36 -5.43
C GLN A 374 16.64 1.60 -4.70
N ALA A 375 16.50 0.29 -4.94
CA ALA A 375 15.53 -0.58 -4.27
C ALA A 375 16.17 -1.89 -3.78
N LYS A 376 15.66 -2.42 -2.67
CA LYS A 376 16.11 -3.64 -1.98
C LYS A 376 15.60 -4.94 -2.63
N GLY A 377 14.88 -4.86 -3.75
CA GLY A 377 14.34 -5.98 -4.50
C GLY A 377 13.47 -5.56 -5.68
N PRO A 378 13.09 -6.48 -6.57
CA PRO A 378 12.39 -6.19 -7.83
C PRO A 378 10.88 -5.89 -7.72
N GLY A 379 10.26 -6.13 -6.56
CA GLY A 379 8.81 -6.01 -6.39
C GLY A 379 8.02 -7.19 -7.01
N SER A 380 6.69 -7.15 -6.92
CA SER A 380 5.82 -8.31 -7.28
C SER A 380 4.85 -8.05 -8.43
N VAL A 381 5.10 -7.02 -9.23
CA VAL A 381 4.30 -6.69 -10.42
C VAL A 381 5.19 -6.87 -11.64
N LEU A 382 4.69 -7.59 -12.63
CA LEU A 382 5.34 -7.83 -13.92
C LEU A 382 4.34 -7.57 -15.05
N SER A 383 4.82 -7.27 -16.26
CA SER A 383 3.98 -7.19 -17.45
C SER A 383 4.65 -7.79 -18.67
N PHE A 384 3.86 -8.34 -19.59
CA PHE A 384 4.37 -8.96 -20.81
C PHE A 384 3.43 -8.74 -22.00
N THR A 385 3.96 -8.88 -23.21
CA THR A 385 3.21 -8.84 -24.47
C THR A 385 3.32 -10.17 -25.20
N THR A 386 2.35 -10.48 -26.06
CA THR A 386 2.30 -11.73 -26.85
C THR A 386 2.32 -11.49 -28.36
N GLY A 387 2.08 -10.24 -28.79
CA GLY A 387 1.85 -9.87 -30.18
C GLY A 387 0.43 -10.18 -30.68
N SER A 388 -0.44 -10.74 -29.84
CA SER A 388 -1.84 -11.07 -30.20
C SER A 388 -2.80 -10.70 -29.06
N LEU A 389 -3.65 -9.70 -29.31
CA LEU A 389 -4.77 -9.38 -28.42
C LEU A 389 -5.70 -10.59 -28.16
N PRO A 390 -6.10 -11.39 -29.17
CA PRO A 390 -6.81 -12.66 -28.94
C PRO A 390 -6.14 -13.57 -27.92
N LEU A 391 -4.81 -13.79 -28.03
CA LEU A 391 -4.07 -14.64 -27.10
C LEU A 391 -3.97 -14.00 -25.71
N SER A 392 -3.60 -12.72 -25.61
CA SER A 392 -3.50 -12.02 -24.32
C SER A 392 -4.86 -11.96 -23.59
N LYS A 393 -5.96 -11.81 -24.33
CA LYS A 393 -7.33 -11.92 -23.78
C LYS A 393 -7.62 -13.35 -23.31
N TYR A 394 -7.31 -14.36 -24.11
CA TYR A 394 -7.51 -15.76 -23.74
C TYR A 394 -6.75 -16.12 -22.45
N ILE A 395 -5.49 -15.71 -22.31
CA ILE A 395 -4.69 -15.98 -21.10
C ILE A 395 -5.38 -15.38 -19.87
N VAL A 396 -5.72 -14.09 -19.93
CA VAL A 396 -6.40 -13.34 -18.84
C VAL A 396 -7.76 -13.96 -18.47
N GLU A 397 -8.46 -14.60 -19.40
CA GLU A 397 -9.80 -15.19 -19.19
C GLU A 397 -9.79 -16.70 -18.88
N SER A 398 -8.64 -17.38 -18.96
CA SER A 398 -8.54 -18.84 -18.79
C SER A 398 -7.72 -19.31 -17.58
N THR A 399 -6.86 -18.45 -17.03
CA THR A 399 -6.22 -18.67 -15.72
C THR A 399 -7.26 -18.81 -14.60
N LYS A 400 -7.05 -19.76 -13.69
CA LYS A 400 -7.93 -20.08 -12.55
C LYS A 400 -7.46 -19.51 -11.22
N TYR A 401 -6.15 -19.29 -11.04
CA TYR A 401 -5.58 -18.79 -9.78
C TYR A 401 -5.28 -17.29 -9.80
N PHE A 402 -5.49 -16.62 -10.94
CA PHE A 402 -5.28 -15.18 -11.09
C PHE A 402 -6.63 -14.46 -11.21
N ASP A 403 -7.00 -13.68 -10.21
CA ASP A 403 -8.21 -12.84 -10.25
C ASP A 403 -8.12 -11.79 -11.37
N ILE A 404 -9.15 -11.66 -12.20
CA ILE A 404 -9.20 -10.64 -13.25
C ILE A 404 -9.43 -9.26 -12.61
N SER A 405 -8.35 -8.53 -12.32
CA SER A 405 -8.41 -7.32 -11.50
C SER A 405 -7.42 -6.21 -11.91
N GLY A 406 -7.91 -4.97 -11.88
CA GLY A 406 -7.09 -3.77 -12.04
C GLY A 406 -6.22 -3.45 -10.82
N SER A 407 -6.44 -4.10 -9.66
CA SER A 407 -5.63 -3.89 -8.45
C SER A 407 -4.34 -4.73 -8.45
N PHE A 408 -3.58 -4.65 -7.36
CA PHE A 408 -2.33 -5.39 -7.12
C PHE A 408 -1.97 -5.36 -5.62
N GLY A 409 -0.95 -6.12 -5.21
CA GLY A 409 -0.34 -6.05 -3.87
C GLY A 409 -1.04 -6.84 -2.75
N SER A 410 -2.25 -7.35 -3.01
CA SER A 410 -2.96 -8.30 -2.12
C SER A 410 -2.28 -9.68 -2.09
N VAL A 411 -2.51 -10.50 -1.06
CA VAL A 411 -1.97 -11.87 -0.96
C VAL A 411 -2.29 -12.73 -2.17
N GLY A 412 -3.48 -12.57 -2.76
CA GLY A 412 -3.89 -13.28 -3.97
C GLY A 412 -3.24 -12.73 -5.25
N SER A 413 -2.94 -13.64 -6.18
CA SER A 413 -2.50 -13.35 -7.54
C SER A 413 -3.61 -12.70 -8.37
N SER A 414 -3.26 -11.71 -9.20
CA SER A 414 -4.24 -11.05 -10.08
C SER A 414 -3.66 -10.66 -11.45
N ILE A 415 -4.49 -10.72 -12.48
CA ILE A 415 -4.12 -10.52 -13.88
C ILE A 415 -5.08 -9.53 -14.58
N CYS A 416 -4.60 -8.71 -15.52
CA CYS A 416 -5.48 -7.89 -16.37
C CYS A 416 -4.80 -7.42 -17.66
N LEU A 417 -5.61 -6.92 -18.60
CA LEU A 417 -5.16 -6.07 -19.72
C LEU A 417 -5.31 -4.59 -19.33
N PRO A 418 -4.23 -3.84 -19.00
CA PRO A 418 -4.33 -2.48 -18.48
C PRO A 418 -4.99 -1.50 -19.45
N TRP A 419 -4.83 -1.72 -20.76
CA TRP A 419 -5.46 -0.94 -21.84
C TRP A 419 -7.00 -0.88 -21.73
N TYR A 420 -7.63 -1.97 -21.29
CA TYR A 420 -9.09 -2.08 -21.14
C TYR A 420 -9.57 -1.87 -19.69
N ALA A 421 -8.67 -2.01 -18.71
CA ALA A 421 -8.94 -1.85 -17.28
C ALA A 421 -8.37 -0.53 -16.73
N SER A 422 -7.23 -0.59 -16.03
CA SER A 422 -6.68 0.49 -15.19
C SER A 422 -6.27 1.76 -15.95
N HIS A 423 -6.02 1.67 -17.26
CA HIS A 423 -5.56 2.79 -18.10
C HIS A 423 -6.57 3.15 -19.20
N LYS A 424 -7.79 2.60 -19.17
CA LYS A 424 -8.89 2.95 -20.09
C LYS A 424 -9.29 4.45 -20.04
N THR A 425 -8.97 5.14 -18.95
CA THR A 425 -9.14 6.59 -18.77
C THR A 425 -8.14 7.44 -19.57
N ILE A 426 -7.04 6.85 -20.07
CA ILE A 426 -6.03 7.56 -20.86
C ILE A 426 -6.47 7.57 -22.33
N PRO A 427 -6.46 8.73 -23.04
CA PRO A 427 -6.78 8.80 -24.46
C PRO A 427 -5.94 7.83 -25.30
N GLU A 428 -6.54 7.26 -26.35
CA GLU A 428 -5.90 6.21 -27.15
C GLU A 428 -4.57 6.65 -27.78
N GLY A 429 -4.54 7.83 -28.42
CA GLY A 429 -3.31 8.39 -28.97
C GLY A 429 -2.21 8.58 -27.93
N GLN A 430 -2.54 8.82 -26.66
CA GLN A 430 -1.55 8.93 -25.59
C GLN A 430 -1.09 7.56 -25.05
N ARG A 431 -1.98 6.55 -24.98
CA ARG A 431 -1.58 5.16 -24.69
C ARG A 431 -0.60 4.64 -25.75
N THR A 432 -0.91 4.86 -27.03
CA THR A 432 0.00 4.52 -28.14
C THR A 432 1.31 5.32 -28.06
N ARG A 433 1.27 6.63 -27.75
CA ARG A 433 2.46 7.49 -27.63
C ARG A 433 3.45 7.01 -26.55
N MET A 434 2.97 6.54 -25.40
CA MET A 434 3.83 6.07 -24.30
C MET A 434 4.35 4.64 -24.47
N GLY A 435 3.97 3.94 -25.54
CA GLY A 435 4.36 2.54 -25.81
C GLY A 435 3.44 1.47 -25.23
N LEU A 436 2.30 1.84 -24.62
CA LEU A 436 1.34 0.87 -24.06
C LEU A 436 0.55 0.21 -25.19
N THR A 437 0.75 -1.10 -25.40
CA THR A 437 -0.01 -1.89 -26.38
C THR A 437 -1.32 -2.43 -25.79
N ASN A 438 -2.25 -2.84 -26.66
CA ASN A 438 -3.53 -3.41 -26.26
C ASN A 438 -3.44 -4.88 -25.81
N ASP A 439 -2.39 -5.59 -26.22
CA ASP A 439 -2.09 -6.98 -25.86
C ASP A 439 -1.24 -7.10 -24.58
N LEU A 440 -0.82 -5.99 -23.96
CA LEU A 440 -0.03 -6.02 -22.73
C LEU A 440 -0.86 -6.61 -21.59
N VAL A 441 -0.38 -7.72 -21.03
CA VAL A 441 -0.88 -8.36 -19.82
C VAL A 441 -0.06 -7.86 -18.64
N ARG A 442 -0.70 -7.50 -17.53
CA ARG A 442 -0.02 -7.18 -16.25
C ARG A 442 -0.46 -8.17 -15.18
N ILE A 443 0.50 -8.77 -14.50
CA ILE A 443 0.30 -9.67 -13.37
C ILE A 443 0.81 -9.01 -12.08
N SER A 444 0.05 -9.16 -11.00
CA SER A 444 0.48 -8.95 -9.63
C SER A 444 0.57 -10.31 -8.95
N VAL A 445 1.77 -10.83 -8.78
CA VAL A 445 1.99 -12.20 -8.24
C VAL A 445 1.73 -12.22 -6.73
N GLY A 446 1.00 -13.23 -6.27
CA GLY A 446 0.59 -13.49 -4.89
C GLY A 446 1.58 -14.31 -4.08
N ILE A 447 1.06 -15.01 -3.07
CA ILE A 447 1.79 -15.94 -2.19
C ILE A 447 1.27 -17.38 -2.29
N GLU A 448 0.63 -17.73 -3.40
CA GLU A 448 0.29 -19.12 -3.73
C GLU A 448 1.55 -19.95 -3.99
N ASP A 449 1.39 -21.28 -4.14
CA ASP A 449 2.47 -22.13 -4.64
C ASP A 449 2.84 -21.71 -6.08
N VAL A 450 4.12 -21.38 -6.28
CA VAL A 450 4.59 -20.85 -7.56
C VAL A 450 4.50 -21.85 -8.72
N ASN A 451 4.50 -23.16 -8.42
CA ASN A 451 4.35 -24.20 -9.41
C ASN A 451 2.89 -24.30 -9.89
N ASP A 452 1.90 -24.09 -9.01
CA ASP A 452 0.49 -23.98 -9.39
C ASP A 452 0.27 -22.73 -10.28
N LEU A 453 0.88 -21.60 -9.92
CA LEU A 453 0.83 -20.37 -10.72
C LEU A 453 1.48 -20.53 -12.11
N ILE A 454 2.66 -21.14 -12.20
CA ILE A 454 3.29 -21.48 -13.49
C ILE A 454 2.41 -22.45 -14.27
N THR A 455 1.90 -23.50 -13.63
CA THR A 455 1.11 -24.55 -14.28
C THR A 455 -0.22 -24.03 -14.84
N ASP A 456 -0.83 -23.03 -14.20
CA ASP A 456 -2.04 -22.36 -14.68
C ASP A 456 -1.74 -21.40 -15.84
N LEU A 457 -0.64 -20.62 -15.76
CA LEU A 457 -0.15 -19.78 -16.85
C LEU A 457 0.27 -20.59 -18.08
N ASP A 458 1.00 -21.69 -17.90
CA ASP A 458 1.49 -22.55 -18.99
C ASP A 458 0.34 -23.20 -19.76
N LYS A 459 -0.70 -23.66 -19.06
CA LYS A 459 -1.94 -24.16 -19.68
C LYS A 459 -2.60 -23.05 -20.51
N ALA A 460 -2.81 -21.88 -19.93
CA ALA A 460 -3.44 -20.74 -20.59
C ALA A 460 -2.63 -20.25 -21.81
N LEU A 461 -1.31 -20.22 -21.71
CA LEU A 461 -0.37 -19.91 -22.78
C LEU A 461 -0.36 -21.00 -23.87
N SER A 462 -0.51 -22.27 -23.53
CA SER A 462 -0.46 -23.38 -24.48
C SER A 462 -1.78 -23.59 -25.22
N SER A 463 -2.94 -23.49 -24.54
CA SER A 463 -4.25 -23.81 -25.14
C SER A 463 -4.92 -22.67 -25.91
N GLY A 464 -4.45 -21.43 -25.78
CA GLY A 464 -5.01 -20.29 -26.52
C GLY A 464 -4.74 -20.36 -28.02
N SER A 465 -5.69 -19.92 -28.86
CA SER A 465 -5.41 -19.65 -30.27
C SER A 465 -4.47 -18.44 -30.42
N LEU A 466 -3.79 -18.34 -31.57
CA LEU A 466 -3.05 -17.12 -31.94
C LEU A 466 -4.00 -16.05 -32.48
#